data_AF-A0DNC8-F1
#
_entry.id   AF-A0DNC8-F1
#
_cell.length_a   1.000
_cell.length_b   1.000
_cell.length_c   1.000
_cell.angle_alpha   90.00
_cell.angle_beta   90.00
_cell.angle_gamma   90.00
#
_symmetry.space_group_name_H-M   'P 1'
#
loop_
_entity.id
_entity.type
_entity.pdbx_description
1 polymer ?
#
loop_
_entity_poly.entity_id
_entity_poly.type
_entity_poly.pdbx_seq_one_letter_code
_entity_poly.pdbx_strand_id
1 'polypeptide(L)'
;MFMFKVTQSQICQFLQLSFFNWMIKQVLCACLLLACIAVEDGSYFQYMEIDRDEFGKTLIDTLELNISGGQSLEKVVDLMRDLEGQIDNEQKDDDISNQQFQKKCDEDLTNQESEINQTQLTIVEKQGKLDELQNAQQRKKQVANAKDSWLKQIQELISQKQTIRNQEQDRYEQEMNENSYVISVISEVKKKFTLNGINLIQINNHEALMNDLENAVDESRNFKQNTRYQEVFGLFLQVAAKVKGEGADKLKSLCDDLLVNVSDNMSLIRKQEDKRREIFEKEISSLQKDLQQVQSDKSMIDAGLEQLDNSISMGQNDMTDYNARIESKKQTKEDRRKECSQAAYEYKSSREQNDRKRQLVSQVIGLFSANQREFKEYLNIRNN
;
A
#
# COMPACT_ATOMS: atom_id res chain seq x y z
N MET A 1 22.32 73.98 -34.41
CA MET A 1 22.73 73.02 -35.45
C MET A 1 21.48 72.65 -36.24
N PHE A 2 21.47 73.04 -37.53
CA PHE A 2 20.42 73.00 -38.55
C PHE A 2 18.97 73.43 -38.20
N MET A 3 18.70 74.71 -38.51
CA MET A 3 17.36 75.24 -38.78
C MET A 3 16.79 74.60 -40.06
N PHE A 4 15.53 74.16 -40.01
CA PHE A 4 14.69 74.06 -41.21
C PHE A 4 13.60 75.14 -41.13
N LYS A 5 13.77 76.21 -41.90
CA LYS A 5 12.71 77.16 -42.23
C LYS A 5 11.80 76.50 -43.26
N VAL A 6 10.68 75.93 -42.81
CA VAL A 6 9.57 75.59 -43.70
C VAL A 6 8.88 76.90 -44.04
N THR A 7 8.93 77.29 -45.31
CA THR A 7 8.30 78.52 -45.78
C THR A 7 6.79 78.30 -45.94
N GLN A 8 5.99 79.33 -45.67
CA GLN A 8 4.52 79.30 -45.70
C GLN A 8 3.94 78.78 -47.04
N SER A 9 4.72 78.86 -48.12
CA SER A 9 4.41 78.29 -49.44
C SER A 9 4.32 76.75 -49.45
N GLN A 10 5.18 76.06 -48.69
CA GLN A 10 5.20 74.59 -48.64
C GLN A 10 4.00 74.02 -47.88
N ILE A 11 3.46 74.76 -46.91
CA ILE A 11 2.26 74.36 -46.15
C ILE A 11 1.01 74.47 -47.04
N CYS A 12 0.91 75.50 -47.89
CA CYS A 12 -0.19 75.63 -48.85
C CYS A 12 -0.18 74.54 -49.93
N GLN A 13 0.99 74.12 -50.43
CA GLN A 13 1.08 73.00 -51.38
C GLN A 13 0.69 71.65 -50.74
N PHE A 14 1.05 71.42 -49.48
CA PHE A 14 0.66 70.20 -48.75
C PHE A 14 -0.85 70.15 -48.47
N LEU A 15 -1.47 71.29 -48.16
CA LEU A 15 -2.92 71.40 -47.97
C LEU A 15 -3.69 71.25 -49.29
N GLN A 16 -3.19 71.78 -50.41
CA GLN A 16 -3.82 71.57 -51.72
C GLN A 16 -3.74 70.11 -52.17
N LEU A 17 -2.60 69.44 -52.00
CA LEU A 17 -2.42 68.02 -52.36
C LEU A 17 -3.28 67.09 -51.50
N SER A 18 -3.40 67.36 -50.19
CA SER A 18 -4.25 66.55 -49.30
C SER A 18 -5.75 66.76 -49.59
N PHE A 19 -6.17 67.99 -49.91
CA PHE A 19 -7.56 68.26 -50.29
C PHE A 19 -7.92 67.63 -51.65
N PHE A 20 -6.99 67.64 -52.62
CA PHE A 20 -7.18 66.97 -53.90
C PHE A 20 -7.25 65.44 -53.74
N ASN A 21 -6.41 64.85 -52.88
CA ASN A 21 -6.43 63.41 -52.63
C ASN A 21 -7.69 62.97 -51.86
N TRP A 22 -8.21 63.83 -50.99
CA TRP A 22 -9.49 63.61 -50.30
C TRP A 22 -10.67 63.72 -51.27
N MET A 23 -10.70 64.71 -52.17
CA MET A 23 -11.72 64.79 -53.23
C MET A 23 -11.64 63.63 -54.22
N ILE A 24 -10.43 63.21 -54.64
CA ILE A 24 -10.27 62.04 -55.51
C ILE A 24 -10.80 60.77 -54.84
N LYS A 25 -10.55 60.57 -53.54
CA LYS A 25 -11.12 59.44 -52.78
C LYS A 25 -12.64 59.52 -52.65
N GLN A 26 -13.21 60.71 -52.45
CA GLN A 26 -14.66 60.91 -52.41
C GLN A 26 -15.31 60.68 -53.77
N VAL A 27 -14.68 61.12 -54.86
CA VAL A 27 -15.14 60.88 -56.24
C VAL A 27 -14.95 59.42 -56.64
N LEU A 28 -13.87 58.75 -56.25
CA LEU A 28 -13.70 57.31 -56.46
C LEU A 28 -14.68 56.49 -55.63
N CYS A 29 -14.98 56.86 -54.39
CA CYS A 29 -16.05 56.24 -53.60
C CYS A 29 -17.43 56.48 -54.22
N ALA A 30 -17.71 57.70 -54.70
CA ALA A 30 -18.95 58.03 -55.39
C ALA A 30 -19.07 57.30 -56.73
N CYS A 31 -17.98 57.15 -57.49
CA CYS A 31 -17.93 56.36 -58.72
C CYS A 31 -17.98 54.85 -58.45
N LEU A 32 -17.45 54.34 -57.33
CA LEU A 32 -17.60 52.94 -56.91
C LEU A 32 -19.03 52.67 -56.42
N LEU A 33 -19.65 53.61 -55.70
CA LEU A 33 -21.05 53.54 -55.31
C LEU A 33 -21.97 53.66 -56.53
N LEU A 34 -21.68 54.55 -57.49
CA LEU A 34 -22.43 54.67 -58.75
C LEU A 34 -22.17 53.51 -59.70
N ALA A 35 -20.97 52.92 -59.71
CA ALA A 35 -20.68 51.68 -60.45
C ALA A 35 -21.35 50.46 -59.81
N CYS A 36 -21.55 50.44 -58.49
CA CYS A 36 -22.37 49.42 -57.82
C CYS A 36 -23.87 49.58 -58.12
N ILE A 37 -24.34 50.78 -58.48
CA ILE A 37 -25.74 51.04 -58.85
C ILE A 37 -25.99 50.83 -60.36
N ALA A 38 -24.92 50.76 -61.19
CA ALA A 38 -25.00 50.66 -62.66
C ALA A 38 -24.62 49.28 -63.23
N VAL A 39 -24.43 48.25 -62.39
CA VAL A 39 -24.67 46.88 -62.84
C VAL A 39 -26.17 46.70 -62.74
N GLU A 40 -26.85 46.63 -63.87
CA GLU A 40 -28.21 46.08 -63.91
C GLU A 40 -28.16 44.72 -63.20
N ASP A 41 -28.82 44.69 -62.04
CA ASP A 41 -29.26 43.54 -61.25
C ASP A 41 -30.22 42.69 -62.11
N GLY A 42 -29.74 42.24 -63.28
CA GLY A 42 -30.51 41.38 -64.16
C GLY A 42 -30.73 40.08 -63.41
N SER A 43 -31.98 39.64 -63.26
CA SER A 43 -32.28 38.39 -62.59
C SER A 43 -31.53 37.20 -63.22
N TYR A 44 -31.11 37.35 -64.48
CA TYR A 44 -30.13 36.50 -65.18
C TYR A 44 -28.86 36.17 -64.36
N PHE A 45 -28.16 37.17 -63.80
CA PHE A 45 -26.92 36.92 -63.04
C PHE A 45 -27.19 36.17 -61.74
N GLN A 46 -28.34 36.44 -61.12
CA GLN A 46 -28.76 35.79 -59.88
C GLN A 46 -29.19 34.34 -60.14
N TYR A 47 -29.85 34.04 -61.26
CA TYR A 47 -30.11 32.64 -61.68
C TYR A 47 -28.81 31.89 -62.00
N MET A 48 -27.85 32.55 -62.67
CA MET A 48 -26.54 31.95 -62.94
C MET A 48 -25.75 31.67 -61.66
N GLU A 49 -25.89 32.49 -60.62
CA GLU A 49 -25.28 32.25 -59.30
C GLU A 49 -25.94 31.08 -58.57
N ILE A 50 -27.27 30.97 -58.64
CA ILE A 50 -28.02 29.84 -58.07
C ILE A 50 -27.69 28.52 -58.80
N ASP A 51 -27.53 28.54 -60.13
CA ASP A 51 -27.22 27.35 -60.94
C ASP A 51 -25.79 26.81 -60.72
N ARG A 52 -24.93 27.56 -60.01
CA ARG A 52 -23.60 27.06 -59.57
C ARG A 52 -23.70 26.15 -58.35
N ASP A 53 -24.77 26.25 -57.57
CA ASP A 53 -25.03 25.35 -56.45
C ASP A 53 -25.74 24.09 -56.96
N GLU A 54 -25.36 22.90 -56.49
CA GLU A 54 -25.94 21.63 -56.97
C GLU A 54 -27.45 21.52 -56.66
N PHE A 55 -27.85 22.00 -55.48
CA PHE A 55 -29.25 22.06 -55.10
C PHE A 55 -29.96 23.19 -55.86
N GLY A 56 -29.35 24.37 -55.98
CA GLY A 56 -29.87 25.48 -56.78
C GLY A 56 -30.13 25.11 -58.25
N LYS A 57 -29.20 24.39 -58.88
CA LYS A 57 -29.36 23.79 -60.21
C LYS A 57 -30.55 22.84 -60.27
N THR A 58 -30.68 21.94 -59.29
CA THR A 58 -31.81 21.00 -59.20
C THR A 58 -33.14 21.75 -59.07
N LEU A 59 -33.19 22.86 -58.33
CA LEU A 59 -34.37 23.72 -58.24
C LEU A 59 -34.72 24.31 -59.61
N ILE A 60 -33.74 24.85 -60.34
CA ILE A 60 -33.93 25.43 -61.68
C ILE A 60 -34.39 24.36 -62.68
N ASP A 61 -33.76 23.18 -62.68
CA ASP A 61 -34.15 22.04 -63.53
C ASP A 61 -35.60 21.60 -63.25
N THR A 62 -35.98 21.58 -61.97
CA THR A 62 -37.35 21.26 -61.54
C THR A 62 -38.35 22.31 -62.02
N LEU A 63 -38.00 23.60 -61.95
CA LEU A 63 -38.84 24.68 -62.48
C LEU A 63 -39.02 24.55 -64.00
N GLU A 64 -37.93 24.32 -64.74
CA GLU A 64 -37.94 24.16 -66.19
C GLU A 64 -38.84 23.01 -66.64
N LEU A 65 -38.72 21.85 -65.98
CA LEU A 65 -39.54 20.67 -66.26
C LEU A 65 -41.03 20.94 -66.03
N ASN A 66 -41.39 21.59 -64.93
CA ASN A 66 -42.80 21.85 -64.61
C ASN A 66 -43.43 22.91 -65.54
N ILE A 67 -42.67 23.93 -65.94
CA ILE A 67 -43.13 24.94 -66.92
C ILE A 67 -43.29 24.31 -68.31
N SER A 68 -42.32 23.49 -68.74
CA SER A 68 -42.35 22.83 -70.05
C SER A 68 -43.44 21.75 -70.13
N GLY A 69 -43.76 21.11 -69.00
CA GLY A 69 -44.88 20.17 -68.84
C GLY A 69 -46.27 20.82 -68.79
N GLY A 70 -46.37 22.15 -68.89
CA GLY A 70 -47.64 22.88 -68.96
C GLY A 70 -48.32 23.10 -67.62
N GLN A 71 -47.63 22.96 -66.48
CA GLN A 71 -48.20 23.34 -65.19
C GLN A 71 -48.41 24.85 -65.10
N SER A 72 -49.46 25.27 -64.39
CA SER A 72 -49.66 26.68 -64.11
C SER A 72 -48.56 27.18 -63.18
N LEU A 73 -48.08 28.39 -63.45
CA LEU A 73 -47.06 29.07 -62.68
C LEU A 73 -47.34 29.06 -61.17
N GLU A 74 -48.59 29.30 -60.78
CA GLU A 74 -49.05 29.28 -59.41
C GLU A 74 -48.76 27.95 -58.71
N LYS A 75 -48.99 26.82 -59.40
CA LYS A 75 -48.69 25.49 -58.86
C LYS A 75 -47.19 25.24 -58.68
N VAL A 76 -46.36 25.82 -59.53
CA VAL A 76 -44.90 25.70 -59.45
C VAL A 76 -44.34 26.50 -58.27
N VAL A 77 -44.88 27.70 -58.05
CA VAL A 77 -44.57 28.52 -56.86
C VAL A 77 -45.06 27.83 -55.59
N ASP A 78 -46.26 27.25 -55.60
CA ASP A 78 -46.79 26.48 -54.47
C ASP A 78 -45.92 25.25 -54.16
N LEU A 79 -45.46 24.51 -55.18
CA LEU A 79 -44.51 23.39 -54.97
C LEU A 79 -43.21 23.83 -54.31
N MET A 80 -42.65 24.98 -54.70
CA MET A 80 -41.43 25.52 -54.09
C MET A 80 -41.69 26.02 -52.66
N ARG A 81 -42.86 26.62 -52.39
CA ARG A 81 -43.27 27.00 -51.03
C ARG A 81 -43.49 25.78 -50.14
N ASP A 82 -44.05 24.71 -50.68
CA ASP A 82 -44.19 23.43 -50.00
C ASP A 82 -42.82 22.83 -49.67
N LEU A 83 -41.86 22.89 -50.60
CA LEU A 83 -40.48 22.47 -50.36
C LEU A 83 -39.79 23.32 -49.29
N GLU A 84 -39.95 24.65 -49.32
CA GLU A 84 -39.45 25.55 -48.27
C GLU A 84 -40.04 25.18 -46.90
N GLY A 85 -41.35 24.90 -46.86
CA GLY A 85 -42.06 24.45 -45.66
C GLY A 85 -41.60 23.07 -45.17
N GLN A 86 -41.28 22.14 -46.08
CA GLN A 86 -40.70 20.84 -45.73
C GLN A 86 -39.33 20.99 -45.08
N ILE A 87 -38.43 21.80 -45.66
CA ILE A 87 -37.11 22.07 -45.08
C ILE A 87 -37.24 22.72 -43.69
N ASP A 88 -38.17 23.66 -43.50
CA ASP A 88 -38.40 24.31 -42.20
C ASP A 88 -38.97 23.33 -41.15
N ASN A 89 -39.83 22.39 -41.57
CA ASN A 89 -40.35 21.35 -40.68
C ASN A 89 -39.29 20.31 -40.33
N GLU A 90 -38.49 19.86 -41.30
CA GLU A 90 -37.34 18.98 -41.06
C GLU A 90 -36.35 19.62 -40.07
N GLN A 91 -36.07 20.92 -40.23
CA GLN A 91 -35.20 21.64 -39.31
C GLN A 91 -35.79 21.71 -37.89
N LYS A 92 -37.10 21.89 -37.73
CA LYS A 92 -37.75 21.87 -36.41
C LYS A 92 -37.67 20.49 -35.75
N ASP A 93 -37.87 19.43 -36.53
CA ASP A 93 -37.78 18.06 -36.04
C ASP A 93 -36.34 17.74 -35.61
N ASP A 94 -35.34 18.15 -36.40
CA ASP A 94 -33.91 18.05 -36.07
C ASP A 94 -33.56 18.88 -34.82
N ASP A 95 -34.09 20.09 -34.68
CA ASP A 95 -33.89 20.96 -33.51
C ASP A 95 -34.41 20.31 -32.23
N ILE A 96 -35.61 19.73 -32.28
CA ILE A 96 -36.22 19.02 -31.14
C ILE A 96 -35.40 17.77 -30.81
N SER A 97 -35.06 16.96 -31.81
CA SER A 97 -34.27 15.73 -31.64
C SER A 97 -32.91 16.03 -31.03
N ASN A 98 -32.19 17.02 -31.57
CA ASN A 98 -30.90 17.44 -31.02
C ASN A 98 -31.04 18.01 -29.61
N GLN A 99 -32.05 18.83 -29.32
CA GLN A 99 -32.26 19.35 -27.96
C GLN A 99 -32.45 18.21 -26.95
N GLN A 100 -33.24 17.19 -27.29
CA GLN A 100 -33.43 16.00 -26.45
C GLN A 100 -32.15 15.21 -26.27
N PHE A 101 -31.39 15.01 -27.36
CA PHE A 101 -30.12 14.31 -27.33
C PHE A 101 -29.07 15.04 -26.47
N GLN A 102 -28.91 16.36 -26.64
CA GLN A 102 -27.98 17.17 -25.86
C GLN A 102 -28.35 17.17 -24.38
N LYS A 103 -29.63 17.28 -24.05
CA LYS A 103 -30.09 17.17 -22.66
C LYS A 103 -29.71 15.82 -22.05
N LYS A 104 -29.91 14.72 -22.78
CA LYS A 104 -29.52 13.38 -22.32
C LYS A 104 -28.00 13.27 -22.17
N CYS A 105 -27.23 13.85 -23.09
CA CYS A 105 -25.78 13.94 -22.98
C CYS A 105 -25.33 14.65 -21.69
N ASP A 106 -25.92 15.80 -21.37
CA ASP A 106 -25.61 16.54 -20.15
C ASP A 106 -25.95 15.72 -18.88
N GLU A 107 -27.10 15.04 -18.88
CA GLU A 107 -27.54 14.15 -17.80
C GLU A 107 -26.57 12.97 -17.62
N ASP A 108 -26.24 12.26 -18.70
CA ASP A 108 -25.32 11.12 -18.69
C ASP A 108 -23.93 11.53 -18.18
N LEU A 109 -23.37 12.63 -18.68
CA LEU A 109 -22.04 13.11 -18.28
C LEU A 109 -22.01 13.57 -16.82
N THR A 110 -23.09 14.19 -16.33
CA THR A 110 -23.23 14.59 -14.93
C THR A 110 -23.34 13.38 -14.01
N ASN A 111 -24.13 12.37 -14.41
CA ASN A 111 -24.26 11.12 -13.66
C ASN A 111 -22.93 10.37 -13.58
N GLN A 112 -22.22 10.24 -14.70
CA GLN A 112 -20.90 9.61 -14.76
C GLN A 112 -19.87 10.36 -13.90
N GLU A 113 -19.87 11.69 -13.92
CA GLU A 113 -19.00 12.50 -13.07
C GLU A 113 -19.31 12.29 -11.57
N SER A 114 -20.59 12.25 -11.20
CA SER A 114 -21.01 11.96 -9.83
C SER A 114 -20.53 10.58 -9.37
N GLU A 115 -20.69 9.58 -10.24
CA GLU A 115 -20.23 8.21 -9.97
C GLU A 115 -18.70 8.09 -9.85
N ILE A 116 -17.93 8.83 -10.67
CA ILE A 116 -16.47 8.90 -10.58
C ILE A 116 -16.09 9.49 -9.21
N ASN A 117 -16.70 10.61 -8.82
CA ASN A 117 -16.42 11.28 -7.56
C ASN A 117 -16.77 10.40 -6.35
N GLN A 118 -17.90 9.70 -6.38
CA GLN A 118 -18.28 8.75 -5.33
C GLN A 118 -17.29 7.57 -5.23
N THR A 119 -16.83 7.06 -6.38
CA THR A 119 -15.83 5.99 -6.42
C THR A 119 -14.49 6.48 -5.86
N GLN A 120 -14.07 7.71 -6.20
CA GLN A 120 -12.85 8.33 -5.68
C GLN A 120 -12.90 8.52 -4.16
N LEU A 121 -14.05 8.94 -3.61
CA LEU A 121 -14.22 9.04 -2.15
C LEU A 121 -14.10 7.66 -1.49
N THR A 122 -14.72 6.64 -2.08
CA THR A 122 -14.61 5.26 -1.58
C THR A 122 -13.16 4.76 -1.59
N ILE A 123 -12.39 5.08 -2.62
CA ILE A 123 -10.94 4.78 -2.70
C ILE A 123 -10.19 5.43 -1.54
N VAL A 124 -10.43 6.71 -1.25
CA VAL A 124 -9.78 7.42 -0.16
C VAL A 124 -10.14 6.80 1.20
N GLU A 125 -11.41 6.48 1.43
CA GLU A 125 -11.86 5.81 2.65
C GLU A 125 -11.21 4.44 2.84
N LYS A 126 -11.13 3.65 1.76
CA LYS A 126 -10.51 2.32 1.76
C LYS A 126 -9.00 2.41 2.00
N GLN A 127 -8.33 3.40 1.41
CA GLN A 127 -6.91 3.67 1.66
C GLN A 127 -6.67 4.02 3.13
N GLY A 128 -7.49 4.88 3.73
CA GLY A 128 -7.37 5.22 5.16
C GLY A 128 -7.48 3.99 6.07
N LYS A 129 -8.44 3.09 5.79
CA LYS A 129 -8.57 1.82 6.52
C LYS A 129 -7.36 0.91 6.30
N LEU A 130 -6.81 0.87 5.10
CA LEU A 130 -5.62 0.08 4.79
C LEU A 130 -4.40 0.59 5.58
N ASP A 131 -4.22 1.91 5.65
CA ASP A 131 -3.15 2.54 6.42
C ASP A 131 -3.30 2.25 7.93
N GLU A 132 -4.51 2.29 8.46
CA GLU A 132 -4.80 1.90 9.85
C GLU A 132 -4.41 0.43 10.13
N LEU A 133 -4.79 -0.49 9.24
CA LEU A 133 -4.46 -1.90 9.35
C LEU A 133 -2.95 -2.14 9.28
N GLN A 134 -2.25 -1.48 8.35
CA GLN A 134 -0.79 -1.56 8.22
C GLN A 134 -0.07 -1.05 9.48
N ASN A 135 -0.53 0.07 10.03
CA ASN A 135 -0.01 0.61 11.29
C ASN A 135 -0.25 -0.35 12.47
N ALA A 136 -1.45 -0.92 12.57
CA ALA A 136 -1.77 -1.93 13.58
C ALA A 136 -0.86 -3.16 13.44
N GLN A 137 -0.62 -3.62 12.23
CA GLN A 137 0.28 -4.73 11.94
C GLN A 137 1.71 -4.42 12.39
N GLN A 138 2.24 -3.24 12.05
CA GLN A 138 3.59 -2.85 12.44
C GLN A 138 3.76 -2.80 13.96
N ARG A 139 2.81 -2.20 14.68
CA ARG A 139 2.80 -2.20 16.15
C ARG A 139 2.79 -3.62 16.70
N LYS A 140 1.97 -4.50 16.14
CA LYS A 140 1.86 -5.89 16.59
C LYS A 140 3.13 -6.70 16.30
N LYS A 141 3.82 -6.46 15.17
CA LYS A 141 5.14 -7.02 14.86
C LYS A 141 6.20 -6.59 15.89
N GLN A 142 6.18 -5.34 16.34
CA GLN A 142 7.10 -4.88 17.40
C GLN A 142 6.87 -5.61 18.71
N VAL A 143 5.61 -5.82 19.11
CA VAL A 143 5.26 -6.59 20.31
C VAL A 143 5.69 -8.05 20.16
N ALA A 144 5.50 -8.67 18.99
CA ALA A 144 5.95 -10.03 18.71
C ALA A 144 7.47 -10.16 18.89
N ASN A 145 8.25 -9.24 18.32
CA ASN A 145 9.71 -9.23 18.44
C ASN A 145 10.17 -9.07 19.89
N ALA A 146 9.48 -8.24 20.69
CA ALA A 146 9.78 -8.09 22.11
C ALA A 146 9.53 -9.39 22.88
N LYS A 147 8.42 -10.10 22.57
CA LYS A 147 8.11 -11.42 23.16
C LYS A 147 9.12 -12.48 22.75
N ASP A 148 9.61 -12.47 21.50
CA ASP A 148 10.68 -13.37 21.05
C ASP A 148 12.00 -13.16 21.81
N SER A 149 12.34 -11.91 22.11
CA SER A 149 13.51 -11.60 22.96
C SER A 149 13.32 -12.15 24.38
N TRP A 150 12.13 -11.99 24.96
CA TRP A 150 11.79 -12.51 26.28
C TRP A 150 11.83 -14.04 26.35
N LEU A 151 11.34 -14.73 25.32
CA LEU A 151 11.44 -16.19 25.22
C LEU A 151 12.89 -16.66 25.31
N LYS A 152 13.78 -16.03 24.55
CA LYS A 152 15.21 -16.36 24.57
C LYS A 152 15.83 -16.14 25.94
N GLN A 153 15.50 -15.02 26.59
CA GLN A 153 16.01 -14.71 27.93
C GLN A 153 15.57 -15.74 28.98
N ILE A 154 14.29 -16.14 28.97
CA ILE A 154 13.77 -17.16 29.91
C ILE A 154 14.42 -18.52 29.64
N GLN A 155 14.55 -18.91 28.36
CA GLN A 155 15.22 -20.17 27.99
C GLN A 155 16.69 -20.20 28.43
N GLU A 156 17.41 -19.09 28.25
CA GLU A 156 18.79 -18.96 28.70
C GLU A 156 18.89 -19.04 30.22
N LEU A 157 18.01 -18.35 30.95
CA LEU A 157 17.98 -18.38 32.41
C LEU A 157 17.70 -19.80 32.94
N ILE A 158 16.77 -20.53 32.33
CA ILE A 158 16.51 -21.95 32.65
C ILE A 158 17.77 -22.79 32.43
N SER A 159 18.43 -22.64 31.28
CA SER A 159 19.67 -23.37 30.96
C SER A 159 20.80 -23.06 31.94
N GLN A 160 20.97 -21.79 32.31
CA GLN A 160 21.96 -21.37 33.31
C GLN A 160 21.67 -21.99 34.68
N LYS A 161 20.41 -21.91 35.15
CA LYS A 161 19.99 -22.51 36.43
C LYS A 161 20.19 -24.02 36.45
N GLN A 162 19.89 -24.72 35.35
CA GLN A 162 20.14 -26.17 35.23
C GLN A 162 21.63 -26.50 35.30
N THR A 163 22.47 -25.70 34.64
CA THR A 163 23.93 -25.88 34.68
C THR A 163 24.47 -25.71 36.09
N ILE A 164 24.06 -24.65 36.79
CA ILE A 164 24.44 -24.41 38.19
C ILE A 164 23.97 -25.60 39.03
N ARG A 165 22.72 -26.04 38.90
CA ARG A 165 22.18 -27.15 39.68
C ARG A 165 22.98 -28.44 39.50
N ASN A 166 23.38 -28.77 38.28
CA ASN A 166 24.20 -29.95 37.99
C ASN A 166 25.55 -29.85 38.70
N GLN A 167 26.22 -28.68 38.66
CA GLN A 167 27.48 -28.47 39.38
C GLN A 167 27.31 -28.58 40.90
N GLU A 168 26.20 -28.08 41.44
CA GLU A 168 25.90 -28.19 42.87
C GLU A 168 25.63 -29.65 43.29
N GLN A 169 24.94 -30.42 42.44
CA GLN A 169 24.67 -31.84 42.64
C GLN A 169 25.98 -32.64 42.62
N ASP A 170 26.85 -32.42 41.63
CA ASP A 170 28.15 -33.10 41.53
C ASP A 170 29.01 -32.83 42.77
N ARG A 171 28.99 -31.59 43.27
CA ARG A 171 29.70 -31.21 44.50
C ARG A 171 29.12 -31.91 45.72
N TYR A 172 27.79 -31.95 45.86
CA TYR A 172 27.12 -32.67 46.94
C TYR A 172 27.49 -34.16 46.95
N GLU A 173 27.47 -34.81 45.78
CA GLU A 173 27.83 -36.23 45.66
C GLU A 173 29.29 -36.48 46.02
N GLN A 174 30.21 -35.61 45.60
CA GLN A 174 31.62 -35.68 46.02
C GLN A 174 31.76 -35.56 47.53
N GLU A 175 31.12 -34.56 48.14
CA GLU A 175 31.19 -34.32 49.59
C GLU A 175 30.63 -35.51 50.40
N MET A 176 29.55 -36.12 49.90
CA MET A 176 28.95 -37.32 50.50
C MET A 176 29.85 -38.56 50.35
N ASN A 177 30.49 -38.74 49.19
CA ASN A 177 31.42 -39.84 48.95
C ASN A 177 32.68 -39.72 49.82
N GLU A 178 33.26 -38.52 49.93
CA GLU A 178 34.41 -38.24 50.80
C GLU A 178 34.07 -38.52 52.27
N ASN A 179 32.94 -38.02 52.78
CA ASN A 179 32.53 -38.29 54.15
C ASN A 179 32.21 -39.77 54.40
N SER A 180 31.61 -40.47 53.42
CA SER A 180 31.36 -41.91 53.51
C SER A 180 32.65 -42.72 53.57
N TYR A 181 33.67 -42.33 52.77
CA TYR A 181 35.00 -42.92 52.85
C TYR A 181 35.59 -42.73 54.25
N VAL A 182 35.52 -41.51 54.80
CA VAL A 182 36.04 -41.19 56.13
C VAL A 182 35.38 -42.03 57.22
N ILE A 183 34.05 -42.17 57.19
CA ILE A 183 33.32 -43.04 58.11
C ILE A 183 33.81 -44.49 58.01
N SER A 184 34.04 -44.99 56.79
CA SER A 184 34.51 -46.37 56.58
C SER A 184 35.89 -46.61 57.18
N VAL A 185 36.84 -45.68 56.96
CA VAL A 185 38.19 -45.75 57.51
C VAL A 185 38.16 -45.67 59.04
N ILE A 186 37.47 -44.68 59.62
CA ILE A 186 37.42 -44.51 61.08
C ILE A 186 36.73 -45.72 61.74
N SER A 187 35.71 -46.29 61.11
CA SER A 187 35.02 -47.49 61.61
C SER A 187 35.92 -48.73 61.60
N GLU A 188 36.71 -48.93 60.54
CA GLU A 188 37.66 -50.04 60.45
C GLU A 188 38.81 -49.87 61.47
N VAL A 189 39.32 -48.65 61.63
CA VAL A 189 40.29 -48.30 62.69
C VAL A 189 39.71 -48.67 64.07
N LYS A 190 38.51 -48.17 64.40
CA LYS A 190 37.82 -48.48 65.67
C LYS A 190 37.66 -49.99 65.89
N LYS A 191 37.28 -50.74 64.86
CA LYS A 191 37.10 -52.20 64.91
C LYS A 191 38.41 -52.91 65.22
N LYS A 192 39.52 -52.53 64.57
CA LYS A 192 40.86 -53.09 64.82
C LYS A 192 41.36 -52.80 66.25
N PHE A 193 40.99 -51.67 66.84
CA PHE A 193 41.24 -51.38 68.26
C PHE A 193 40.31 -52.16 69.22
N THR A 194 39.07 -52.45 68.82
CA THR A 194 38.09 -53.16 69.65
C THR A 194 38.31 -54.67 69.70
N LEU A 195 38.70 -55.29 68.57
CA LEU A 195 38.91 -56.75 68.47
C LEU A 195 40.21 -57.23 69.13
N ASN A 196 41.21 -56.36 69.30
CA ASN A 196 42.56 -56.71 69.78
C ASN A 196 42.83 -56.27 71.23
N GLY A 197 41.79 -56.28 72.08
CA GLY A 197 41.82 -55.76 73.46
C GLY A 197 43.18 -55.84 74.15
N ILE A 198 43.70 -54.67 74.55
CA ILE A 198 44.96 -54.42 75.29
C ILE A 198 46.26 -54.90 74.59
N ASN A 199 46.19 -55.85 73.64
CA ASN A 199 47.32 -56.41 72.92
C ASN A 199 47.23 -56.11 71.41
N LEU A 200 47.42 -54.84 71.04
CA LEU A 200 47.71 -54.44 69.66
C LEU A 200 49.03 -55.04 69.11
N ILE A 201 49.79 -55.76 69.94
CA ILE A 201 51.13 -56.32 69.69
C ILE A 201 51.07 -57.67 68.92
N GLN A 202 49.92 -58.04 68.34
CA GLN A 202 49.95 -59.03 67.25
C GLN A 202 50.42 -58.30 65.98
N ILE A 203 51.70 -58.48 65.63
CA ILE A 203 52.47 -57.76 64.59
C ILE A 203 51.65 -57.53 63.30
N ASN A 204 50.89 -58.54 62.86
CA ASN A 204 50.10 -58.48 61.63
C ASN A 204 48.92 -57.47 61.68
N ASN A 205 48.32 -57.23 62.85
CA ASN A 205 47.19 -56.32 63.00
C ASN A 205 47.63 -54.85 63.11
N HIS A 206 48.83 -54.60 63.66
CA HIS A 206 49.39 -53.25 63.74
C HIS A 206 49.88 -52.77 62.37
N GLU A 207 50.62 -53.61 61.64
CA GLU A 207 51.09 -53.29 60.29
C GLU A 207 49.92 -53.04 59.32
N ALA A 208 48.88 -53.88 59.37
CA ALA A 208 47.68 -53.68 58.56
C ALA A 208 46.91 -52.39 58.93
N LEU A 209 46.91 -51.98 60.20
CA LEU A 209 46.28 -50.71 60.62
C LEU A 209 47.09 -49.50 60.13
N MET A 210 48.41 -49.55 60.22
CA MET A 210 49.28 -48.48 59.75
C MET A 210 49.16 -48.32 58.22
N ASN A 211 49.13 -49.43 57.48
CA ASN A 211 48.91 -49.41 56.02
C ASN A 211 47.54 -48.82 55.65
N ASP A 212 46.46 -49.18 56.36
CA ASP A 212 45.13 -48.61 56.09
C ASP A 212 45.09 -47.09 56.36
N LEU A 213 45.77 -46.62 57.41
CA LEU A 213 45.86 -45.20 57.73
C LEU A 213 46.77 -44.44 56.75
N GLU A 214 47.87 -45.03 56.29
CA GLU A 214 48.73 -44.46 55.24
C GLU A 214 47.96 -44.34 53.92
N ASN A 215 47.24 -45.39 53.52
CA ASN A 215 46.34 -45.35 52.36
C ASN A 215 45.26 -44.28 52.52
N ALA A 216 44.67 -44.13 53.72
CA ALA A 216 43.69 -43.08 53.99
C ALA A 216 44.28 -41.66 53.91
N VAL A 217 45.51 -41.46 54.36
CA VAL A 217 46.24 -40.19 54.18
C VAL A 217 46.45 -39.90 52.69
N ASP A 218 46.86 -40.89 51.90
CA ASP A 218 47.12 -40.71 50.47
C ASP A 218 45.83 -40.50 49.66
N GLU A 219 44.76 -41.25 49.94
CA GLU A 219 43.47 -41.08 49.28
C GLU A 219 42.83 -39.72 49.62
N SER A 220 42.92 -39.28 50.88
CA SER A 220 42.36 -38.00 51.32
C SER A 220 43.08 -36.78 50.75
N ARG A 221 44.31 -36.91 50.20
CA ARG A 221 44.95 -35.83 49.43
C ARG A 221 44.19 -35.49 48.15
N ASN A 222 43.44 -36.45 47.61
CA ASN A 222 42.66 -36.25 46.39
C ASN A 222 41.26 -35.71 46.67
N PHE A 223 40.91 -35.47 47.94
CA PHE A 223 39.62 -34.88 48.31
C PHE A 223 39.55 -33.45 47.83
N LYS A 224 38.44 -33.11 47.17
CA LYS A 224 38.17 -31.79 46.63
C LYS A 224 37.39 -30.93 47.60
N GLN A 225 36.50 -31.52 48.40
CA GLN A 225 35.61 -30.78 49.29
C GLN A 225 36.16 -30.68 50.71
N ASN A 226 36.69 -31.78 51.25
CA ASN A 226 37.11 -31.87 52.66
C ASN A 226 38.61 -32.17 52.83
N THR A 227 39.47 -31.23 52.44
CA THR A 227 40.94 -31.38 52.47
C THR A 227 41.54 -31.61 53.87
N ARG A 228 40.83 -31.23 54.93
CA ARG A 228 41.30 -31.38 56.33
C ARG A 228 41.33 -32.82 56.82
N TYR A 229 40.64 -33.76 56.15
CA TYR A 229 40.68 -35.16 56.56
C TYR A 229 42.07 -35.78 56.44
N GLN A 230 42.92 -35.26 55.55
CA GLN A 230 44.33 -35.66 55.48
C GLN A 230 45.06 -35.41 56.81
N GLU A 231 44.85 -34.24 57.41
CA GLU A 231 45.45 -33.89 58.69
C GLU A 231 44.92 -34.80 59.81
N VAL A 232 43.61 -35.08 59.79
CA VAL A 232 42.96 -35.98 60.75
C VAL A 232 43.55 -37.39 60.65
N PHE A 233 43.66 -37.96 59.45
CA PHE A 233 44.27 -39.29 59.27
C PHE A 233 45.76 -39.30 59.62
N GLY A 234 46.50 -38.23 59.32
CA GLY A 234 47.90 -38.08 59.72
C GLY A 234 48.07 -38.05 61.24
N LEU A 235 47.16 -37.41 61.96
CA LEU A 235 47.13 -37.45 63.43
C LEU A 235 46.77 -38.84 63.95
N PHE A 236 45.80 -39.53 63.33
CA PHE A 236 45.49 -40.92 63.67
C PHE A 236 46.70 -41.84 63.51
N LEU A 237 47.46 -41.69 62.42
CA LEU A 237 48.68 -42.47 62.16
C LEU A 237 49.74 -42.23 63.25
N GLN A 238 49.97 -40.96 63.63
CA GLN A 238 50.91 -40.61 64.69
C GLN A 238 50.52 -41.14 66.07
N VAL A 239 49.21 -41.11 66.37
CA VAL A 239 48.67 -41.61 67.64
C VAL A 239 48.71 -43.14 67.66
N ALA A 240 48.26 -43.80 66.60
CA ALA A 240 48.27 -45.27 66.47
C ALA A 240 49.68 -45.86 66.63
N ALA A 241 50.72 -45.19 66.12
CA ALA A 241 52.12 -45.61 66.28
C ALA A 241 52.64 -45.57 67.73
N LYS A 242 52.00 -44.80 68.62
CA LYS A 242 52.48 -44.54 70.00
C LYS A 242 51.60 -45.13 71.09
N VAL A 243 50.41 -45.64 70.76
CA VAL A 243 49.43 -46.11 71.74
C VAL A 243 49.84 -47.46 72.35
N LYS A 244 49.91 -47.51 73.69
CA LYS A 244 49.98 -48.73 74.52
C LYS A 244 49.00 -48.61 75.70
N GLY A 245 48.37 -49.71 76.13
CA GLY A 245 47.50 -49.73 77.33
C GLY A 245 46.29 -48.79 77.25
N GLU A 246 46.08 -47.97 78.30
CA GLU A 246 44.97 -47.00 78.46
C GLU A 246 44.81 -45.99 77.30
N GLY A 247 45.83 -45.82 76.44
CA GLY A 247 45.74 -44.99 75.24
C GLY A 247 44.78 -45.53 74.18
N ALA A 248 44.48 -46.83 74.19
CA ALA A 248 43.57 -47.47 73.22
C ALA A 248 42.11 -47.08 73.45
N ASP A 249 41.68 -46.93 74.71
CA ASP A 249 40.32 -46.52 75.04
C ASP A 249 40.07 -45.05 74.70
N LYS A 250 41.08 -44.18 74.89
CA LYS A 250 41.02 -42.77 74.46
C LYS A 250 40.95 -42.65 72.95
N LEU A 251 41.70 -43.47 72.21
CA LEU A 251 41.65 -43.48 70.75
C LEU A 251 40.29 -44.00 70.23
N LYS A 252 39.71 -45.01 70.89
CA LYS A 252 38.36 -45.49 70.60
C LYS A 252 37.31 -44.39 70.83
N SER A 253 37.39 -43.66 71.95
CA SER A 253 36.53 -42.49 72.21
C SER A 253 36.68 -41.42 71.13
N LEU A 254 37.91 -41.14 70.69
CA LEU A 254 38.16 -40.17 69.62
C LEU A 254 37.57 -40.64 68.27
N CYS A 255 37.66 -41.94 67.96
CA CYS A 255 36.96 -42.51 66.80
C CYS A 255 35.44 -42.36 66.93
N ASP A 256 34.88 -42.60 68.12
CA ASP A 256 33.43 -42.43 68.37
C ASP A 256 32.98 -40.99 68.17
N ASP A 257 33.70 -40.04 68.77
CA ASP A 257 33.42 -38.61 68.63
C ASP A 257 33.54 -38.15 67.17
N LEU A 258 34.56 -38.61 66.45
CA LEU A 258 34.75 -38.28 65.04
C LEU A 258 33.70 -38.93 64.14
N LEU A 259 33.29 -40.17 64.39
CA LEU A 259 32.19 -40.81 63.65
C LEU A 259 30.88 -40.03 63.84
N VAL A 260 30.59 -39.58 65.06
CA VAL A 260 29.43 -38.74 65.35
C VAL A 260 29.54 -37.40 64.61
N ASN A 261 30.69 -36.72 64.71
CA ASN A 261 30.90 -35.42 64.05
C ASN A 261 30.79 -35.51 62.52
N VAL A 262 31.36 -36.54 61.89
CA VAL A 262 31.26 -36.74 60.43
C VAL A 262 29.81 -37.07 60.04
N SER A 263 29.11 -37.90 60.83
CA SER A 263 27.70 -38.21 60.62
C SER A 263 26.80 -36.97 60.75
N ASP A 264 27.05 -36.11 61.75
CA ASP A 264 26.33 -34.85 61.95
C ASP A 264 26.60 -33.87 60.81
N ASN A 265 27.85 -33.79 60.33
CA ASN A 265 28.20 -33.00 59.15
C ASN A 265 27.45 -33.49 57.90
N MET A 266 27.42 -34.82 57.65
CA MET A 266 26.63 -35.39 56.55
C MET A 266 25.13 -35.09 56.67
N SER A 267 24.58 -35.13 57.89
CA SER A 267 23.18 -34.75 58.15
C SER A 267 22.92 -33.27 57.83
N LEU A 268 23.86 -32.39 58.18
CA LEU A 268 23.80 -30.97 57.83
C LEU A 268 23.87 -30.75 56.32
N ILE A 269 24.82 -31.39 55.63
CA ILE A 269 24.98 -31.33 54.17
C ILE A 269 23.69 -31.78 53.47
N ARG A 270 23.09 -32.90 53.90
CA ARG A 270 21.80 -33.38 53.39
C ARG A 270 20.68 -32.34 53.55
N LYS A 271 20.53 -31.76 54.74
CA LYS A 271 19.53 -30.71 54.97
C LYS A 271 19.74 -29.48 54.09
N GLN A 272 20.99 -29.09 53.86
CA GLN A 272 21.31 -27.98 52.97
C GLN A 272 20.96 -28.32 51.52
N GLU A 273 21.28 -29.54 51.08
CA GLU A 273 20.96 -30.01 49.73
C GLU A 273 19.45 -30.12 49.50
N ASP A 274 18.69 -30.67 50.45
CA ASP A 274 17.23 -30.73 50.38
C ASP A 274 16.63 -29.33 50.19
N LYS A 275 17.15 -28.33 50.92
CA LYS A 275 16.72 -26.93 50.78
C LYS A 275 17.12 -26.33 49.42
N ARG A 276 18.34 -26.58 48.93
CA ARG A 276 18.78 -26.11 47.60
C ARG A 276 17.91 -26.71 46.50
N ARG A 277 17.63 -28.01 46.59
CA ARG A 277 16.75 -28.73 45.67
C ARG A 277 15.35 -28.16 45.66
N GLU A 278 14.75 -27.94 46.83
CA GLU A 278 13.41 -27.35 46.93
C GLU A 278 13.34 -25.95 46.29
N ILE A 279 14.34 -25.09 46.54
CA ILE A 279 14.42 -23.75 45.95
C ILE A 279 14.55 -23.87 44.42
N PHE A 280 15.45 -24.73 43.94
CA PHE A 280 15.65 -24.96 42.51
C PHE A 280 14.37 -25.44 41.81
N GLU A 281 13.69 -26.44 42.38
CA GLU A 281 12.44 -26.98 41.83
C GLU A 281 11.35 -25.88 41.74
N LYS A 282 11.25 -25.02 42.76
CA LYS A 282 10.34 -23.87 42.76
C LYS A 282 10.70 -22.85 41.68
N GLU A 283 11.97 -22.46 41.59
CA GLU A 283 12.44 -21.48 40.60
C GLU A 283 12.24 -21.99 39.17
N ILE A 284 12.65 -23.23 38.88
CA ILE A 284 12.46 -23.83 37.54
C ILE A 284 10.99 -23.98 37.20
N SER A 285 10.15 -24.43 38.15
CA SER A 285 8.71 -24.53 37.90
C SER A 285 8.10 -23.16 37.58
N SER A 286 8.53 -22.09 38.28
CA SER A 286 8.09 -20.72 37.97
C SER A 286 8.53 -20.29 36.57
N LEU A 287 9.81 -20.46 36.24
CA LEU A 287 10.34 -20.08 34.92
C LEU A 287 9.70 -20.86 33.77
N GLN A 288 9.38 -22.14 33.99
CA GLN A 288 8.68 -22.95 33.00
C GLN A 288 7.25 -22.48 32.78
N LYS A 289 6.55 -22.04 33.83
CA LYS A 289 5.22 -21.42 33.70
C LYS A 289 5.30 -20.11 32.94
N ASP A 290 6.27 -19.26 33.25
CA ASP A 290 6.50 -18.01 32.53
C ASP A 290 6.81 -18.27 31.04
N LEU A 291 7.64 -19.28 30.76
CA LEU A 291 7.94 -19.71 29.39
C LEU A 291 6.67 -20.12 28.63
N GLN A 292 5.83 -20.97 29.23
CA GLN A 292 4.57 -21.41 28.63
C GLN A 292 3.62 -20.24 28.40
N GLN A 293 3.51 -19.32 29.36
CA GLN A 293 2.67 -18.13 29.22
C GLN A 293 3.14 -17.25 28.06
N VAL A 294 4.45 -16.96 27.98
CA VAL A 294 5.00 -16.13 26.90
C VAL A 294 4.86 -16.82 25.54
N GLN A 295 5.00 -18.15 25.47
CA GLN A 295 4.76 -18.93 24.25
C GLN A 295 3.30 -18.85 23.79
N SER A 296 2.35 -18.95 24.74
CA SER A 296 0.92 -18.78 24.48
C SER A 296 0.61 -17.37 23.98
N ASP A 297 1.10 -16.34 24.67
CA ASP A 297 0.95 -14.94 24.27
C ASP A 297 1.47 -14.71 22.86
N LYS A 298 2.66 -15.23 22.55
CA LYS A 298 3.27 -15.12 21.22
C LYS A 298 2.39 -15.79 20.16
N SER A 299 1.88 -16.99 20.42
CA SER A 299 1.01 -17.69 19.48
C SER A 299 -0.26 -16.90 19.17
N MET A 300 -0.87 -16.26 20.18
CA MET A 300 -2.01 -15.36 19.99
C MET A 300 -1.65 -14.10 19.19
N ILE A 301 -0.46 -13.54 19.43
CA ILE A 301 0.05 -12.39 18.68
C ILE A 301 0.24 -12.75 17.21
N ASP A 302 0.91 -13.86 16.93
CA ASP A 302 1.21 -14.37 15.59
C ASP A 302 -0.09 -14.69 14.82
N ALA A 303 -1.07 -15.36 15.46
CA ALA A 303 -2.37 -15.62 14.84
C ALA A 303 -3.10 -14.33 14.43
N GLY A 304 -3.09 -13.30 15.29
CA GLY A 304 -3.70 -12.04 14.90
C GLY A 304 -2.81 -11.17 13.98
N LEU A 305 -1.52 -11.48 13.79
CA LEU A 305 -0.73 -10.91 12.70
C LEU A 305 -1.19 -11.50 11.36
N GLU A 306 -1.40 -12.81 11.30
CA GLU A 306 -1.95 -13.49 10.12
C GLU A 306 -3.34 -12.94 9.75
N GLN A 307 -4.21 -12.70 10.73
CA GLN A 307 -5.50 -12.06 10.49
C GLN A 307 -5.37 -10.64 9.91
N LEU A 308 -4.39 -9.86 10.37
CA LEU A 308 -4.11 -8.52 9.83
C LEU A 308 -3.55 -8.62 8.41
N ASP A 309 -2.64 -9.54 8.13
CA ASP A 309 -2.11 -9.80 6.80
C ASP A 309 -3.23 -10.15 5.80
N ASN A 310 -4.14 -11.04 6.20
CA ASN A 310 -5.31 -11.39 5.39
C ASN A 310 -6.21 -10.17 5.13
N SER A 311 -6.50 -9.37 6.16
CA SER A 311 -7.30 -8.15 6.02
C SER A 311 -6.64 -7.10 5.12
N ILE A 312 -5.32 -6.93 5.23
CA ILE A 312 -4.53 -6.03 4.38
C ILE A 312 -4.57 -6.51 2.93
N SER A 313 -4.36 -7.80 2.69
CA SER A 313 -4.42 -8.37 1.34
C SER A 313 -5.80 -8.21 0.70
N MET A 314 -6.87 -8.48 1.45
CA MET A 314 -8.24 -8.21 0.99
C MET A 314 -8.45 -6.72 0.68
N GLY A 315 -8.00 -5.83 1.55
CA GLY A 315 -8.08 -4.38 1.32
C GLY A 315 -7.29 -3.90 0.10
N GLN A 316 -6.13 -4.50 -0.17
CA GLN A 316 -5.34 -4.21 -1.38
C GLN A 316 -6.06 -4.68 -2.65
N ASN A 317 -6.68 -5.86 -2.62
CA ASN A 317 -7.48 -6.36 -3.74
C ASN A 317 -8.70 -5.48 -4.02
N ASP A 318 -9.43 -5.08 -2.97
CA ASP A 318 -10.52 -4.10 -3.07
C ASP A 318 -10.02 -2.81 -3.75
N MET A 319 -8.88 -2.28 -3.30
CA MET A 319 -8.28 -1.06 -3.87
C MET A 319 -7.94 -1.24 -5.35
N THR A 320 -7.39 -2.38 -5.76
CA THR A 320 -7.14 -2.68 -7.17
C THR A 320 -8.44 -2.69 -7.98
N ASP A 321 -9.50 -3.30 -7.49
CA ASP A 321 -10.81 -3.33 -8.16
C ASP A 321 -11.40 -1.92 -8.31
N TYR A 322 -11.41 -1.12 -7.23
CA TYR A 322 -11.92 0.25 -7.29
C TYR A 322 -11.09 1.14 -8.23
N ASN A 323 -9.77 0.97 -8.27
CA ASN A 323 -8.90 1.70 -9.20
C ASN A 323 -9.15 1.29 -10.67
N ALA A 324 -9.41 0.01 -10.94
CA ALA A 324 -9.82 -0.43 -12.28
C ALA A 324 -11.19 0.13 -12.66
N ARG A 325 -12.14 0.14 -11.72
CA ARG A 325 -13.51 0.64 -11.92
C ARG A 325 -13.54 2.14 -12.19
N ILE A 326 -12.73 2.94 -11.49
CA ILE A 326 -12.67 4.38 -11.75
C ILE A 326 -12.07 4.68 -13.12
N GLU A 327 -11.05 3.92 -13.55
CA GLU A 327 -10.45 4.09 -14.86
C GLU A 327 -11.44 3.73 -15.98
N SER A 328 -12.17 2.63 -15.81
CA SER A 328 -13.26 2.27 -16.72
C SER A 328 -14.33 3.36 -16.80
N LYS A 329 -14.75 3.95 -15.69
CA LYS A 329 -15.75 5.04 -15.68
C LYS A 329 -15.24 6.31 -16.36
N LYS A 330 -13.98 6.66 -16.15
CA LYS A 330 -13.34 7.80 -16.84
C LYS A 330 -13.33 7.59 -18.35
N GLN A 331 -13.00 6.38 -18.79
CA GLN A 331 -13.03 6.03 -20.21
C GLN A 331 -14.45 6.13 -20.78
N THR A 332 -15.45 5.54 -20.12
CA THR A 332 -16.87 5.64 -20.55
C THR A 332 -17.34 7.09 -20.61
N LYS A 333 -16.93 7.94 -19.67
CA LYS A 333 -17.24 9.38 -19.70
C LYS A 333 -16.62 10.08 -20.89
N GLU A 334 -15.35 9.81 -21.19
CA GLU A 334 -14.67 10.42 -22.32
C GLU A 334 -15.25 9.96 -23.66
N ASP A 335 -15.61 8.69 -23.79
CA ASP A 335 -16.28 8.18 -24.99
C ASP A 335 -17.64 8.83 -25.17
N ARG A 336 -18.45 8.93 -24.11
CA ARG A 336 -19.74 9.63 -24.15
C ARG A 336 -19.58 11.09 -24.53
N ARG A 337 -18.55 11.77 -24.00
CA ARG A 337 -18.24 13.17 -24.33
C ARG A 337 -17.93 13.34 -25.81
N LYS A 338 -17.17 12.42 -26.41
CA LYS A 338 -16.87 12.44 -27.85
C LYS A 338 -18.12 12.25 -28.70
N GLU A 339 -18.98 11.28 -28.35
CA GLU A 339 -20.27 11.09 -29.02
C GLU A 339 -21.12 12.36 -29.00
N CYS A 340 -21.25 12.99 -27.83
CA CYS A 340 -22.01 14.22 -27.66
C CYS A 340 -21.44 15.39 -28.48
N SER A 341 -20.11 15.54 -28.49
CA SER A 341 -19.42 16.57 -29.28
C SER A 341 -19.57 16.34 -30.78
N GLN A 342 -19.52 15.08 -31.23
CA GLN A 342 -19.69 14.72 -32.63
C GLN A 342 -21.12 15.00 -33.09
N ALA A 343 -22.13 14.57 -32.33
CA ALA A 343 -23.53 14.83 -32.64
C ALA A 343 -23.84 16.34 -32.70
N ALA A 344 -23.27 17.14 -31.78
CA ALA A 344 -23.41 18.59 -31.81
C ALA A 344 -22.81 19.23 -33.07
N TYR A 345 -21.66 18.72 -33.54
CA TYR A 345 -21.02 19.17 -34.77
C TYR A 345 -21.84 18.78 -36.01
N GLU A 346 -22.31 17.54 -36.08
CA GLU A 346 -23.15 17.03 -37.17
C GLU A 346 -24.45 17.82 -37.28
N TYR A 347 -25.15 18.05 -36.16
CA TYR A 347 -26.34 18.90 -36.11
C TYR A 347 -26.07 20.32 -36.62
N LYS A 348 -24.99 20.96 -36.15
CA LYS A 348 -24.63 22.31 -36.62
C LYS A 348 -24.38 22.34 -38.12
N SER A 349 -23.68 21.34 -38.66
CA SER A 349 -23.44 21.24 -40.10
C SER A 349 -24.72 21.02 -40.88
N SER A 350 -25.61 20.14 -40.42
CA SER A 350 -26.93 19.88 -41.02
C SER A 350 -27.77 21.17 -41.06
N ARG A 351 -27.85 21.88 -39.93
CA ARG A 351 -28.56 23.16 -39.82
C ARG A 351 -28.04 24.21 -40.81
N GLU A 352 -26.72 24.37 -40.92
CA GLU A 352 -26.12 25.29 -41.90
C GLU A 352 -26.42 24.88 -43.35
N GLN A 353 -26.56 23.59 -43.64
CA GLN A 353 -26.96 23.11 -44.98
C GLN A 353 -28.45 23.37 -45.24
N ASN A 354 -29.32 23.10 -44.27
CA ASN A 354 -30.76 23.34 -44.39
C ASN A 354 -31.08 24.83 -44.51
N ASP A 355 -30.41 25.68 -43.73
CA ASP A 355 -30.53 27.14 -43.84
C ASP A 355 -30.12 27.63 -45.24
N ARG A 356 -29.03 27.09 -45.80
CA ARG A 356 -28.61 27.39 -47.19
C ARG A 356 -29.64 26.93 -48.22
N LYS A 357 -30.13 25.68 -48.12
CA LYS A 357 -31.17 25.15 -49.02
C LYS A 357 -32.43 25.99 -48.96
N ARG A 358 -32.90 26.34 -47.77
CA ARG A 358 -34.08 27.19 -47.57
C ARG A 358 -33.89 28.58 -48.18
N GLN A 359 -32.72 29.20 -47.98
CA GLN A 359 -32.39 30.49 -48.59
C GLN A 359 -32.40 30.40 -50.11
N LEU A 360 -31.84 29.34 -50.71
CA LEU A 360 -31.87 29.11 -52.16
C LEU A 360 -33.30 28.95 -52.67
N VAL A 361 -34.15 28.16 -52.00
CA VAL A 361 -35.57 28.01 -52.37
C VAL A 361 -36.28 29.36 -52.31
N SER A 362 -36.10 30.13 -51.24
CA SER A 362 -36.71 31.44 -51.05
C SER A 362 -36.25 32.46 -52.11
N GLN A 363 -34.95 32.47 -52.44
CA GLN A 363 -34.38 33.28 -53.52
C GLN A 363 -34.99 32.89 -54.87
N VAL A 364 -35.03 31.59 -55.20
CA VAL A 364 -35.63 31.08 -56.44
C VAL A 364 -37.11 31.48 -56.54
N ILE A 365 -37.91 31.32 -55.48
CA ILE A 365 -39.31 31.75 -55.43
C ILE A 365 -39.42 33.25 -55.72
N GLY A 366 -38.61 34.07 -55.06
CA GLY A 366 -38.62 35.53 -55.21
C GLY A 366 -38.28 35.98 -56.63
N LEU A 367 -37.18 35.46 -57.18
CA LEU A 367 -36.72 35.78 -58.54
C LEU A 367 -37.72 35.31 -59.59
N PHE A 368 -38.23 34.09 -59.43
CA PHE A 368 -39.16 33.49 -60.37
C PHE A 368 -40.50 34.21 -60.38
N SER A 369 -40.99 34.60 -59.20
CA SER A 369 -42.26 35.34 -59.07
C SER A 369 -42.15 36.76 -59.63
N ALA A 370 -41.00 37.43 -59.45
CA ALA A 370 -40.79 38.80 -59.90
C ALA A 370 -40.48 38.92 -61.40
N ASN A 371 -39.66 38.01 -61.96
CA ASN A 371 -39.01 38.19 -63.27
C ASN A 371 -39.15 36.97 -64.19
N GLN A 372 -40.39 36.50 -64.40
CA GLN A 372 -40.72 35.29 -65.17
C GLN A 372 -40.22 35.31 -66.63
N ARG A 373 -40.26 36.49 -67.26
CA ARG A 373 -39.77 36.66 -68.63
C ARG A 373 -38.26 36.43 -68.71
N GLU A 374 -37.53 37.00 -67.76
CA GLU A 374 -36.08 36.88 -67.68
C GLU A 374 -35.66 35.45 -67.32
N PHE A 375 -36.45 34.73 -66.52
CA PHE A 375 -36.23 33.30 -66.29
C PHE A 375 -36.34 32.46 -67.58
N LYS A 376 -37.35 32.71 -68.42
CA LYS A 376 -37.47 32.03 -69.73
C LYS A 376 -36.31 32.38 -70.67
N GLU A 377 -35.87 33.64 -70.66
CA GLU A 377 -34.71 34.09 -71.43
C GLU A 377 -33.42 33.41 -70.93
N TYR A 378 -33.25 33.28 -69.61
CA TYR A 378 -32.16 32.53 -69.00
C TYR A 378 -32.17 31.05 -69.39
N LEU A 379 -33.31 30.35 -69.31
CA LEU A 379 -33.42 28.93 -69.73
C LEU A 379 -33.08 28.74 -71.21
N ASN A 380 -33.52 29.65 -72.09
CA ASN A 380 -33.18 29.59 -73.51
C ASN A 380 -31.67 29.74 -73.77
N ILE A 381 -30.96 30.51 -72.94
CA ILE A 381 -29.49 30.67 -73.04
C ILE A 381 -28.78 29.46 -72.43
N ARG A 382 -29.28 28.94 -71.31
CA ARG A 382 -28.73 27.78 -70.60
C ARG A 382 -28.75 26.49 -71.44
N ASN A 383 -29.77 26.35 -72.29
CA ASN A 383 -30.00 25.15 -73.12
C ASN A 383 -29.41 25.22 -74.54
N ASN A 384 -28.82 26.36 -74.92
CA ASN A 384 -28.09 26.56 -76.17
C ASN A 384 -26.58 26.55 -75.90
#